data_AF-A0A1R1B4Z5-F1
#
_entry.id   AF-A0A1R1B4Z5-F1
#
_cell.length_a   1.000
_cell.length_b   1.000
_cell.length_c   1.000
_cell.angle_alpha   90.00
_cell.angle_beta   90.00
_cell.angle_gamma   90.00
#
_symmetry.space_group_name_H-M   'P 1'
#
loop_
_entity.id
_entity.type
_entity.pdbx_description
1 polymer ?
#
loop_
_entity_poly.entity_id
_entity_poly.type
_entity_poly.pdbx_seq_one_letter_code
_entity_poly.pdbx_strand_id
1 'polypeptide(L)'
;MDELLKVVEKNINSIRSTIERNKKYRKYPFTTTIITRLYCYKIVLDNWESFSKIILSFKNSHCVPVSKMSNRFEKIITVERNSVSGFITRKTEEEMLAYIRVLEWKIDDLQGIWLTCPT
;
A
#
# COMPACT_ATOMS: atom_id res chain seq x y z
N MET A 1 -6.39 -1.75 -1.32
CA MET A 1 -6.81 -0.59 -2.15
C MET A 1 -7.63 0.42 -1.34
N ASP A 2 -8.65 -0.02 -0.59
CA ASP A 2 -9.48 0.90 0.21
C ASP A 2 -8.70 1.70 1.26
N GLU A 3 -7.65 1.11 1.84
CA GLU A 3 -6.78 1.81 2.78
C GLU A 3 -6.00 2.95 2.12
N LEU A 4 -5.47 2.72 0.91
CA LEU A 4 -4.84 3.77 0.10
C LEU A 4 -5.83 4.88 -0.24
N LEU A 5 -7.04 4.52 -0.67
CA LEU A 5 -8.08 5.49 -1.01
C LEU A 5 -8.43 6.37 0.19
N LYS A 6 -8.57 5.78 1.38
CA LYS A 6 -8.80 6.54 2.63
C LYS A 6 -7.65 7.48 2.98
N VAL A 7 -6.39 7.04 2.82
CA VAL A 7 -5.22 7.89 3.07
C VAL A 7 -5.14 9.05 2.07
N VAL A 8 -5.37 8.77 0.79
CA VAL A 8 -5.43 9.75 -0.30
C VAL A 8 -6.54 10.76 -0.05
N GLU A 9 -7.74 10.31 0.29
CA GLU A 9 -8.91 11.16 0.54
C GLU A 9 -8.70 12.09 1.75
N LYS A 10 -8.13 11.55 2.84
CA LYS A 10 -7.74 12.35 4.02
C LYS A 10 -6.76 13.46 3.64
N ASN A 11 -5.75 13.15 2.82
CA ASN A 11 -4.75 14.11 2.39
C ASN A 11 -5.32 15.16 1.42
N ILE A 12 -6.20 14.76 0.48
CA ILE A 12 -6.92 15.69 -0.40
C ILE A 12 -7.76 16.67 0.42
N ASN A 13 -8.47 16.18 1.44
CA ASN A 13 -9.30 17.02 2.31
C ASN A 13 -8.46 18.02 3.13
N SER A 14 -7.28 17.61 3.58
CA SER A 14 -6.32 18.50 4.24
C SER A 14 -5.82 19.62 3.31
N ILE A 15 -5.47 19.26 2.06
CA ILE A 15 -5.04 20.23 1.04
C ILE A 15 -6.17 21.20 0.69
N ARG A 16 -7.39 20.71 0.47
CA ARG A 16 -8.58 21.56 0.22
C ARG A 16 -8.81 22.56 1.35
N SER A 17 -8.72 22.10 2.60
CA SER A 17 -8.87 22.95 3.78
C SER A 17 -7.79 24.04 3.86
N THR A 18 -6.56 23.71 3.46
CA THR A 18 -5.43 24.63 3.41
C THR A 18 -5.60 25.66 2.30
N ILE A 19 -6.07 25.24 1.11
CA ILE A 19 -6.39 26.13 -0.01
C ILE A 19 -7.51 27.10 0.38
N GLU A 20 -8.57 26.63 1.03
CA GLU A 20 -9.67 27.50 1.50
C GLU A 20 -9.21 28.53 2.53
N ARG A 21 -8.38 28.14 3.51
CA ARG A 21 -7.74 29.12 4.41
C ARG A 21 -6.91 30.14 3.63
N ASN A 22 -6.10 29.69 2.68
CA ASN A 22 -5.22 30.55 1.88
C ASN A 22 -5.99 31.48 0.93
N LYS A 23 -7.17 31.09 0.44
CA LYS A 23 -8.07 31.95 -0.34
C LYS A 23 -8.50 33.19 0.43
N LYS A 24 -8.70 33.09 1.75
CA LYS A 24 -9.05 34.24 2.61
C LYS A 24 -7.95 35.31 2.60
N TYR A 25 -6.69 34.89 2.51
CA TYR A 25 -5.55 35.81 2.50
C TYR A 25 -5.29 36.46 1.13
N ARG A 26 -5.74 35.85 0.02
CA ARG A 26 -5.59 36.41 -1.34
C ARG A 26 -6.28 37.77 -1.56
N LYS A 27 -7.28 38.12 -0.75
CA LYS A 27 -7.98 39.41 -0.83
C LYS A 27 -7.22 40.55 -0.15
N TYR A 28 -6.15 40.25 0.59
CA TYR A 28 -5.41 41.27 1.32
C TYR A 28 -4.26 41.83 0.50
N PRO A 29 -4.06 43.16 0.49
CA PRO A 29 -3.09 43.85 -0.35
C PRO A 29 -1.62 43.54 -0.03
N PHE A 30 -1.31 42.83 1.07
CA PHE A 30 0.05 42.38 1.39
C PHE A 30 0.45 41.06 0.68
N THR A 31 -0.48 40.37 0.00
CA THR A 31 -0.24 39.09 -0.70
C THR A 31 0.11 39.24 -2.19
N THR A 32 0.23 40.47 -2.69
CA THR A 32 0.56 40.79 -4.10
C THR A 32 2.07 40.84 -4.37
N THR A 33 2.91 40.70 -3.35
CA THR A 33 4.36 40.66 -3.54
C THR A 33 4.80 39.33 -4.16
N ILE A 34 5.82 39.37 -5.02
CA ILE A 34 6.37 38.17 -5.68
C ILE A 34 6.80 37.10 -4.64
N ILE A 35 7.30 37.55 -3.47
CA ILE A 35 7.75 36.69 -2.37
C ILE A 35 6.59 35.89 -1.76
N THR A 36 5.43 36.51 -1.52
CA THR A 36 4.25 35.80 -0.98
C THR A 36 3.68 34.81 -2.00
N ARG A 37 3.71 35.13 -3.29
CA ARG A 37 3.33 34.19 -4.35
C ARG A 37 4.25 32.98 -4.43
N LEU A 38 5.58 33.19 -4.39
CA LEU A 38 6.58 32.12 -4.35
C LEU A 38 6.38 31.21 -3.14
N TYR A 39 6.11 31.79 -1.97
CA TYR A 39 5.81 31.03 -0.76
C TYR A 39 4.55 30.16 -0.90
N CYS A 40 3.47 30.69 -1.49
CA CYS A 40 2.27 29.91 -1.77
C CYS A 40 2.54 28.75 -2.74
N TYR A 41 3.33 28.97 -3.79
CA TYR A 41 3.69 27.90 -4.73
C TYR A 41 4.56 26.83 -4.07
N LYS A 42 5.49 27.23 -3.20
CA LYS A 42 6.30 26.29 -2.42
C LYS A 42 5.44 25.37 -1.55
N ILE A 43 4.45 25.91 -0.84
CA ILE A 43 3.51 25.09 -0.04
C ILE A 43 2.77 24.08 -0.92
N VAL A 44 2.33 24.49 -2.11
CA VAL A 44 1.64 23.58 -3.04
C VAL A 44 2.59 22.47 -3.51
N LEU A 45 3.83 22.82 -3.86
CA LEU A 45 4.86 21.87 -4.30
C LEU A 45 5.22 20.86 -3.19
N ASP A 46 5.45 21.34 -1.96
CA ASP A 46 5.76 20.50 -0.80
C ASP A 46 4.65 19.45 -0.54
N ASN A 47 3.38 19.85 -0.72
CA ASN A 47 2.24 18.95 -0.59
C ASN A 47 2.22 17.87 -1.69
N TRP A 48 2.50 18.25 -2.94
CA TRP A 48 2.57 17.30 -4.06
C TRP A 48 3.74 16.32 -3.92
N GLU A 49 4.90 16.79 -3.47
CA GLU A 49 6.05 15.92 -3.19
C GLU A 49 5.74 14.91 -2.08
N SER A 50 5.09 15.35 -1.01
CA SER A 50 4.65 14.47 0.08
C SER A 50 3.68 13.39 -0.45
N PHE A 51 2.76 13.78 -1.32
CA PHE A 51 1.81 12.86 -1.94
C PHE A 51 2.51 11.82 -2.84
N SER A 52 3.47 12.27 -3.65
CA SER A 52 4.27 11.40 -4.51
C SER A 52 5.06 10.37 -3.70
N LYS A 53 5.66 10.79 -2.56
CA LYS A 53 6.37 9.89 -1.65
C LYS A 53 5.44 8.81 -1.05
N ILE A 54 4.21 9.16 -0.71
CA ILE A 54 3.21 8.20 -0.20
C ILE A 54 2.81 7.20 -1.29
N ILE A 55 2.60 7.65 -2.52
CA ILE A 55 2.29 6.75 -3.64
C ILE A 55 3.46 5.79 -3.91
N LEU A 56 4.69 6.31 -3.93
CA LEU A 56 5.89 5.51 -4.12
C LEU A 56 6.12 4.50 -3.00
N SER A 57 5.89 4.88 -1.74
CA SER A 57 5.99 3.95 -0.62
C SER A 57 4.95 2.83 -0.73
N PHE A 58 3.72 3.15 -1.13
CA PHE A 58 2.65 2.17 -1.35
C PHE A 58 2.97 1.21 -2.50
N LYS A 59 3.53 1.73 -3.61
CA LYS A 59 4.02 0.91 -4.73
C LYS A 59 5.10 -0.06 -4.23
N ASN A 60 6.06 0.41 -3.44
CA ASN A 60 7.17 -0.40 -2.99
C ASN A 60 6.81 -1.40 -1.88
N SER A 61 5.84 -1.09 -0.99
CA SER A 61 5.44 -1.96 0.11
C SER A 61 4.42 -3.02 -0.29
N HIS A 62 3.57 -2.73 -1.27
CA HIS A 62 2.45 -3.61 -1.64
C HIS A 62 2.57 -4.23 -3.04
N CYS A 63 3.55 -3.83 -3.85
CA CYS A 63 3.93 -4.55 -5.08
C CYS A 63 5.14 -5.47 -4.84
N VAL A 64 5.25 -6.08 -3.64
CA VAL A 64 6.23 -7.16 -3.44
C VAL A 64 5.68 -8.40 -4.13
N PRO A 65 6.45 -9.06 -5.02
CA PRO A 65 6.00 -10.29 -5.66
C PRO A 65 5.76 -11.35 -4.58
N VAL A 66 4.49 -11.68 -4.36
CA VAL A 66 4.12 -12.81 -3.49
C VAL A 66 4.55 -14.08 -4.21
N SER A 67 5.61 -14.70 -3.72
CA SER A 67 6.13 -15.96 -4.25
C SER A 67 5.44 -17.13 -3.58
N LYS A 68 5.24 -18.21 -4.35
CA LYS A 68 4.71 -19.48 -3.83
C LYS A 68 5.66 -20.04 -2.79
N MET A 69 5.12 -20.35 -1.61
CA MET A 69 5.88 -20.80 -0.45
C MET A 69 5.43 -22.19 0.02
N SER A 70 4.48 -22.83 -0.67
CA SER A 70 3.98 -24.18 -0.36
C SER A 70 5.09 -25.19 -0.14
N ASN A 71 6.07 -25.29 -1.04
CA ASN A 71 7.21 -26.19 -0.90
C ASN A 71 8.09 -25.90 0.33
N ARG A 72 8.20 -24.63 0.73
CA ARG A 72 8.96 -24.23 1.93
C ARG A 72 8.16 -24.54 3.20
N PHE A 73 6.87 -24.29 3.17
CA PHE A 73 5.97 -24.57 4.28
C PHE A 73 5.83 -26.06 4.56
N GLU A 74 5.73 -26.88 3.52
CA GLU A 74 5.71 -28.35 3.62
C GLU A 74 6.99 -28.90 4.27
N LYS A 75 8.15 -28.31 3.94
CA LYS A 75 9.43 -28.61 4.60
C LYS A 75 9.47 -28.23 6.08
N ILE A 76 8.86 -27.10 6.45
CA ILE A 76 8.81 -26.65 7.85
C ILE A 76 7.90 -27.59 8.65
N ILE A 77 6.70 -27.89 8.14
CA ILE A 77 5.77 -28.84 8.78
C ILE A 77 6.40 -30.21 8.96
N THR A 78 7.10 -30.74 7.93
CA THR A 78 7.75 -32.04 8.05
C THR A 78 8.86 -32.07 9.10
N VAL A 79 9.62 -30.97 9.24
CA VAL A 79 10.63 -30.85 10.30
C VAL A 79 9.97 -30.74 11.67
N GLU A 80 8.95 -29.90 11.85
CA GLU A 80 8.22 -29.75 13.12
C GLU A 80 7.54 -31.05 13.55
N ARG A 81 6.94 -31.79 12.62
CA ARG A 81 6.34 -33.10 12.84
C ARG A 81 7.33 -34.13 13.39
N ASN A 82 8.56 -34.12 12.87
CA ASN A 82 9.62 -35.01 13.34
C ASN A 82 10.19 -34.58 14.70
N SER A 83 10.00 -33.31 15.07
CA SER A 83 10.59 -32.70 16.28
C SER A 83 9.64 -32.70 17.47
N VAL A 84 8.32 -32.61 17.24
CA VAL A 84 7.30 -32.48 18.31
C VAL A 84 6.15 -33.45 18.07
N SER A 85 6.05 -34.46 18.93
CA SER A 85 4.95 -35.44 18.89
C SER A 85 3.67 -34.85 19.50
N GLY A 86 2.61 -34.70 18.69
CA GLY A 86 1.22 -34.69 19.17
C GLY A 86 0.41 -33.39 19.09
N PHE A 87 0.95 -32.30 18.55
CA PHE A 87 0.21 -31.02 18.53
C PHE A 87 -0.70 -30.83 17.31
N ILE A 88 -0.33 -31.38 16.14
CA ILE A 88 -1.07 -31.22 14.88
C ILE A 88 -1.40 -32.60 14.33
N THR A 89 -2.68 -32.84 14.03
CA THR A 89 -3.11 -34.10 13.41
C THR A 89 -2.81 -34.09 11.92
N ARG A 90 -2.52 -35.26 11.33
CA ARG A 90 -2.28 -35.41 9.88
C ARG A 90 -3.41 -34.80 9.03
N LYS A 91 -4.66 -34.93 9.50
CA LYS A 91 -5.81 -34.33 8.83
C LYS A 91 -5.72 -32.79 8.80
N THR A 92 -5.33 -32.18 9.92
CA THR A 92 -5.11 -30.73 10.01
C THR A 92 -3.97 -30.27 9.10
N GLU A 93 -2.88 -31.05 8.98
CA GLU A 93 -1.77 -30.74 8.05
C GLU A 93 -2.25 -30.75 6.59
N GLU A 94 -3.02 -31.77 6.21
CA GLU A 94 -3.58 -31.90 4.85
C GLU A 94 -4.53 -30.74 4.53
N GLU A 95 -5.37 -30.33 5.49
CA GLU A 95 -6.25 -29.17 5.37
C GLU A 95 -5.48 -27.85 5.24
N MET A 96 -4.41 -27.67 6.02
CA MET A 96 -3.53 -26.50 5.95
C MET A 96 -2.83 -26.39 4.59
N LEU A 97 -2.27 -27.50 4.08
CA LEU A 97 -1.63 -27.55 2.77
C LEU A 97 -2.63 -27.30 1.63
N ALA A 98 -3.83 -27.87 1.72
CA ALA A 98 -4.90 -27.64 0.75
C ALA A 98 -5.31 -26.16 0.73
N TYR A 99 -5.46 -25.53 1.90
CA TYR A 99 -5.80 -24.11 2.00
C TYR A 99 -4.70 -23.22 1.41
N ILE A 100 -3.43 -23.53 1.66
CA ILE A 100 -2.30 -22.80 1.06
C ILE A 100 -2.30 -22.90 -0.46
N ARG A 101 -2.57 -24.09 -1.02
CA ARG A 101 -2.68 -24.27 -2.48
C ARG A 101 -3.83 -23.44 -3.08
N VAL A 102 -4.96 -23.33 -2.38
CA VAL A 102 -6.07 -22.46 -2.81
C VAL A 102 -5.67 -20.99 -2.80
N LEU A 103 -4.92 -20.55 -1.79
CA LEU A 103 -4.39 -19.18 -1.73
C LEU A 103 -3.37 -18.93 -2.86
N GLU A 104 -2.49 -19.88 -3.15
CA GLU A 104 -1.52 -19.78 -4.25
C GLU A 104 -2.21 -19.73 -5.62
N TRP A 105 -3.28 -20.50 -5.81
CA TRP A 105 -4.08 -20.44 -7.02
C TRP A 105 -4.75 -19.06 -7.18
N LYS A 106 -5.29 -18.48 -6.10
CA LYS A 106 -5.82 -17.10 -6.13
C LYS A 106 -4.74 -16.07 -6.44
N ILE A 107 -3.48 -16.31 -6.03
CA ILE A 107 -2.35 -15.44 -6.40
C ILE A 107 -2.09 -15.52 -7.91
N ASP A 108 -2.14 -16.70 -8.52
CA ASP A 108 -1.97 -16.87 -9.97
C ASP A 108 -3.07 -16.13 -10.77
N ASP A 109 -4.33 -16.29 -10.36
CA ASP A 109 -5.47 -15.58 -10.96
C ASP A 109 -5.29 -14.06 -10.87
N LEU A 110 -4.81 -13.57 -9.72
CA LEU A 110 -4.54 -12.14 -9.52
C LEU A 110 -3.34 -11.68 -10.36
N GLN A 111 -2.23 -12.42 -10.39
CA GLN A 111 -1.04 -12.05 -11.19
C GLN A 111 -1.35 -11.93 -12.69
N GLY A 112 -2.28 -12.74 -13.22
CA GLY A 112 -2.81 -12.59 -14.57
C GLY A 112 -3.44 -11.22 -14.84
N ILE A 113 -3.95 -10.54 -13.81
CA ILE A 113 -4.53 -9.19 -13.89
C ILE A 113 -3.42 -8.12 -13.81
N TRP A 114 -2.42 -8.27 -12.94
CA TRP A 114 -1.35 -7.27 -12.75
C TRP A 114 -0.37 -7.16 -13.94
N LEU A 115 -0.16 -8.23 -14.71
CA LEU A 115 0.65 -8.22 -15.94
C LEU A 115 0.01 -7.41 -17.09
N THR A 116 -1.25 -7.00 -16.96
CA THR A 116 -1.97 -6.21 -17.98
C THR A 116 -1.92 -4.69 -17.74
N CYS A 117 -1.30 -4.23 -16.66
CA CYS A 117 -1.02 -2.81 -16.48
C CYS A 117 0.20 -2.41 -17.33
N PRO A 118 0.03 -1.60 -18.39
CA PRO A 118 1.17 -1.13 -19.16
C PRO A 118 2.03 -0.22 -18.26
N THR A 119 3.34 -0.51 -18.26
CA THR A 119 4.40 0.32 -17.66
C THR A 119 4.46 1.71 -18.26
#